data_AF-A0A936HYM1-F1
#
_entry.id   AF-A0A936HYM1-F1
#
_cell.length_a   1.000
_cell.length_b   1.000
_cell.length_c   1.000
_cell.angle_alpha   90.00
_cell.angle_beta   90.00
_cell.angle_gamma   90.00
#
_symmetry.space_group_name_H-M   'P 1'
#
loop_
_entity.id
_entity.type
_entity.pdbx_description
1 polymer ?
#
loop_
_entity_poly.entity_id
_entity_poly.type
_entity_poly.pdbx_seq_one_letter_code
_entity_poly.pdbx_strand_id
1 'polypeptide(L)'
;MRIFFYLLVLANLVFYAWSQGYFGTVDENREPQRLTQQLQAEKLRLAPLAQPPAAKSDESACRLVGGLAMTEAETLKAAMTAAKLDAQIQPLPEPRIHLVVITELANKAAAEKKAAELTRLGITTQETVALEDGRHEIVLGRFPDEAAARELLAGFNKKGAQVGTRRRPRPAAAEGQRRGARPRCRACCSNCRC
;
A
#
# COMPACT_ATOMS: atom_id res chain seq x y z
N MET A 1 51.23 -17.62 -40.61
CA MET A 1 51.12 -16.51 -39.64
C MET A 1 50.10 -15.44 -40.03
N ARG A 2 50.15 -14.87 -41.24
CA ARG A 2 49.22 -13.79 -41.65
C ARG A 2 47.73 -14.20 -41.70
N ILE A 3 47.44 -15.43 -42.15
CA ILE A 3 46.06 -15.97 -42.22
C ILE A 3 45.43 -16.03 -40.82
N PHE A 4 46.18 -16.45 -39.80
CA PHE A 4 45.68 -16.48 -38.41
C PHE A 4 45.33 -15.08 -37.89
N PHE A 5 46.13 -14.07 -38.23
CA PHE A 5 45.82 -12.68 -37.89
C PHE A 5 44.49 -12.22 -38.48
N TYR A 6 44.27 -12.46 -39.78
CA TYR A 6 43.00 -12.09 -40.44
C TYR A 6 41.80 -12.87 -39.89
N LEU A 7 41.96 -14.15 -39.55
CA LEU A 7 40.90 -14.94 -38.92
C LEU A 7 40.53 -14.39 -37.54
N LEU A 8 41.52 -14.01 -36.74
CA LEU A 8 41.30 -13.39 -35.44
C LEU A 8 40.56 -12.04 -35.56
N VAL A 9 40.95 -11.21 -36.52
CA VAL A 9 40.27 -9.94 -36.78
C VAL A 9 38.82 -10.17 -37.23
N LEU A 10 38.59 -11.10 -38.16
CA LEU A 10 37.25 -11.42 -38.66
C LEU A 10 36.35 -11.97 -37.55
N ALA A 11 36.86 -12.87 -36.71
CA ALA A 11 36.13 -13.39 -35.56
C ALA A 11 35.73 -12.28 -34.58
N ASN A 12 36.62 -11.32 -34.31
CA ASN A 12 36.31 -10.17 -33.46
C ASN A 12 35.26 -9.25 -34.10
N LEU A 13 35.33 -9.01 -35.41
CA LEU A 13 34.34 -8.18 -36.13
C LEU A 13 32.95 -8.83 -36.14
N VAL A 14 32.87 -10.15 -36.34
CA VAL A 14 31.62 -10.90 -36.26
C VAL A 14 31.04 -10.84 -34.85
N PHE A 15 31.88 -11.03 -33.82
CA PHE A 15 31.46 -10.91 -32.42
C PHE A 15 30.97 -9.49 -32.09
N TYR A 16 31.66 -8.46 -32.57
CA TYR A 16 31.27 -7.07 -32.38
C TYR A 16 29.93 -6.74 -33.06
N ALA A 17 29.73 -7.17 -34.31
CA ALA A 17 28.46 -6.98 -35.00
C ALA A 17 27.31 -7.70 -34.28
N TRP A 18 27.58 -8.89 -33.72
CA TRP A 18 26.60 -9.62 -32.93
C TRP A 18 26.25 -8.93 -31.61
N SER A 19 27.23 -8.40 -30.87
CA SER A 19 26.96 -7.70 -29.61
C SER A 19 26.21 -6.38 -29.81
N GLN A 20 26.39 -5.72 -30.95
CA GLN A 20 25.65 -4.50 -31.34
C GLN A 20 24.22 -4.80 -31.82
N GLY A 21 23.77 -6.05 -31.80
CA GLY A 21 22.40 -6.42 -32.17
C GLY A 21 22.11 -6.38 -33.67
N TYR A 22 23.13 -6.35 -34.53
CA TYR A 22 22.97 -6.28 -35.99
C TYR A 22 22.29 -7.53 -36.58
N PHE A 23 22.30 -8.65 -35.86
CA PHE A 23 21.60 -9.89 -36.20
C PHE A 23 20.18 -9.99 -35.61
N GLY A 24 19.66 -8.88 -35.07
CA GLY A 24 18.37 -8.79 -34.41
C GLY A 24 18.53 -8.65 -32.89
N THR A 25 17.94 -7.61 -32.33
CA THR A 25 17.73 -7.50 -30.89
C THR A 25 16.62 -8.46 -30.48
N VAL A 26 16.83 -9.22 -29.42
CA VAL A 26 15.71 -9.87 -28.72
C VAL A 26 14.89 -8.71 -28.16
N ASP A 27 13.80 -8.33 -28.86
CA ASP A 27 12.90 -7.28 -28.39
C ASP A 27 12.57 -7.52 -26.92
N GLU A 28 12.89 -6.54 -26.07
CA GLU A 28 12.64 -6.56 -24.62
C GLU A 28 11.13 -6.71 -24.31
N ASN A 29 10.27 -6.53 -25.33
CA ASN A 29 8.83 -6.73 -25.30
C ASN A 29 8.36 -8.14 -25.69
N ARG A 30 9.25 -9.08 -26.05
CA ARG A 30 8.89 -10.49 -26.05
C ARG A 30 8.99 -10.97 -24.61
N GLU A 31 7.85 -11.04 -23.93
CA GLU A 31 7.68 -11.75 -22.65
C GLU A 31 7.19 -13.21 -22.92
N PRO A 32 7.96 -14.10 -23.59
CA PRO A 32 7.48 -15.46 -23.87
C PRO A 32 7.21 -16.23 -22.58
N GLN A 33 7.87 -15.85 -21.47
CA GLN A 33 7.59 -16.41 -20.16
C GLN A 33 6.14 -16.20 -19.72
N ARG A 34 5.48 -15.08 -20.08
CA ARG A 34 4.06 -14.87 -19.76
C ARG A 34 3.13 -15.84 -20.48
N LEU A 35 3.46 -16.21 -21.72
CA LEU A 35 2.69 -17.19 -22.48
C LEU A 35 2.82 -18.59 -21.88
N THR A 36 4.02 -18.95 -21.41
CA THR A 36 4.27 -20.27 -20.79
C THR A 36 3.75 -20.36 -19.35
N GLN A 37 3.59 -19.24 -18.64
CA GLN A 37 3.02 -19.18 -17.28
C GLN A 37 1.50 -18.95 -17.24
N GLN A 38 0.78 -19.13 -18.35
CA GLN A 38 -0.68 -19.08 -18.33
C GLN A 38 -1.25 -20.29 -17.59
N LEU A 39 -1.49 -20.13 -16.29
CA LEU A 39 -2.17 -21.12 -15.46
C LEU A 39 -3.63 -21.26 -15.92
N GLN A 40 -3.95 -22.39 -16.56
CA GLN A 40 -5.30 -22.80 -16.97
C GLN A 40 -5.95 -21.94 -18.08
N ALA A 41 -5.20 -21.58 -19.13
CA ALA A 41 -5.77 -20.94 -20.32
C ALA A 41 -6.95 -21.74 -20.92
N GLU A 42 -6.87 -23.07 -20.87
CA GLU A 42 -7.90 -24.00 -21.35
C GLU A 42 -9.21 -24.01 -20.53
N LYS A 43 -9.23 -23.38 -19.35
CA LYS A 43 -10.47 -23.14 -18.59
C LYS A 43 -11.18 -21.85 -18.99
N LEU A 44 -10.54 -21.01 -19.80
CA LEU A 44 -11.17 -19.82 -20.37
C LEU A 44 -12.14 -20.26 -21.47
N ARG A 45 -13.34 -20.66 -21.08
CA ARG A 45 -14.44 -20.89 -22.02
C ARG A 45 -15.14 -19.56 -22.25
N LEU A 46 -15.03 -19.07 -23.48
CA LEU A 46 -15.89 -18.00 -23.94
C LEU A 46 -17.32 -18.54 -23.91
N ALA A 47 -18.15 -17.98 -23.03
CA ALA A 47 -19.57 -18.21 -23.17
C ALA A 47 -19.97 -17.73 -24.59
N PRO A 48 -20.85 -18.47 -25.29
CA PRO A 48 -21.51 -17.89 -26.45
C PRO A 48 -22.05 -16.52 -26.04
N LEU A 49 -22.08 -15.54 -26.95
CA LEU A 49 -22.85 -14.33 -26.70
C LEU A 49 -24.30 -14.75 -26.49
N ALA A 50 -24.65 -15.08 -25.24
CA ALA A 50 -25.99 -15.00 -24.76
C ALA A 50 -26.41 -13.60 -25.17
N GLN A 51 -27.47 -13.51 -25.96
CA GLN A 51 -28.15 -12.24 -26.21
C GLN A 51 -28.11 -11.48 -24.90
N PRO A 52 -27.54 -10.25 -24.88
CA PRO A 52 -27.33 -9.52 -23.65
C PRO A 52 -28.64 -9.64 -22.88
N PRO A 53 -28.63 -10.25 -21.68
CA PRO A 53 -29.86 -10.39 -20.92
C PRO A 53 -30.43 -8.99 -20.89
N ALA A 54 -31.60 -8.79 -21.53
CA ALA A 54 -32.23 -7.48 -21.64
C ALA A 54 -32.09 -6.87 -20.27
N ALA A 55 -31.26 -5.81 -20.19
CA ALA A 55 -30.74 -5.35 -18.93
C ALA A 55 -31.96 -5.10 -18.06
N LYS A 56 -32.19 -5.99 -17.08
CA LYS A 56 -33.21 -5.76 -16.09
C LYS A 56 -32.66 -4.58 -15.32
N SER A 57 -33.10 -3.40 -15.71
CA SER A 57 -32.77 -2.11 -15.11
C SER A 57 -33.38 -1.95 -13.72
N ASP A 58 -33.73 -3.07 -13.08
CA ASP A 58 -34.30 -3.16 -11.75
C ASP A 58 -33.46 -4.13 -10.94
N GLU A 59 -32.21 -3.76 -10.71
CA GLU A 59 -31.51 -4.23 -9.53
C GLU A 59 -30.99 -2.99 -8.82
N SER A 60 -31.73 -2.54 -7.82
CA SER A 60 -31.27 -1.60 -6.82
C SER A 60 -30.06 -2.21 -6.11
N ALA A 61 -28.89 -2.10 -6.73
CA ALA A 61 -27.65 -2.61 -6.17
C ALA A 61 -27.25 -1.70 -5.01
N CYS A 62 -27.12 -2.29 -3.81
CA CYS A 62 -26.54 -1.59 -2.68
C CYS A 62 -25.08 -1.24 -3.00
N ARG A 63 -24.79 0.06 -3.16
CA ARG A 63 -23.46 0.58 -3.46
C ARG A 63 -22.86 1.15 -2.18
N LEU A 64 -21.66 0.70 -1.82
CA LEU A 64 -20.91 1.26 -0.70
C LEU A 64 -19.92 2.31 -1.23
N VAL A 65 -19.99 3.51 -0.64
CA VAL A 65 -19.03 4.60 -0.88
C VAL A 65 -18.29 4.86 0.42
N GLY A 66 -16.95 4.79 0.39
CA GLY A 66 -16.10 4.97 1.55
C GLY A 66 -15.05 6.06 1.33
N GLY A 67 -14.36 6.47 2.40
CA GLY A 67 -13.29 7.47 2.33
C GLY A 67 -13.76 8.93 2.31
N LEU A 68 -15.02 9.19 2.66
CA LEU A 68 -15.56 10.53 2.81
C LEU A 68 -15.29 11.05 4.23
N ALA A 69 -14.95 12.34 4.35
CA ALA A 69 -15.04 13.04 5.63
C ALA A 69 -16.51 13.05 6.11
N MET A 70 -16.75 13.20 7.42
CA MET A 70 -18.11 13.20 7.98
C MET A 70 -19.01 14.28 7.34
N THR A 71 -18.45 15.46 7.06
CA THR A 71 -19.15 16.56 6.37
C THR A 71 -19.51 16.21 4.92
N GLU A 72 -18.66 15.48 4.21
CA GLU A 72 -18.90 15.03 2.84
C GLU A 72 -19.89 13.86 2.79
N ALA A 73 -19.87 12.99 3.81
CA ALA A 73 -20.84 11.91 3.94
C ALA A 73 -22.25 12.46 4.17
N GLU A 74 -22.39 13.54 4.94
CA GLU A 74 -23.66 14.23 5.17
C GLU A 74 -24.20 14.90 3.90
N THR A 75 -23.35 15.60 3.13
CA THR A 75 -23.76 16.22 1.87
C THR A 75 -24.15 15.17 0.83
N LEU A 76 -23.41 14.07 0.73
CA LEU A 76 -23.75 12.95 -0.13
C LEU A 76 -25.09 12.31 0.28
N LYS A 77 -25.32 12.09 1.58
CA LYS A 77 -26.60 11.56 2.08
C LYS A 77 -27.77 12.50 1.76
N ALA A 78 -27.58 13.81 1.88
CA ALA A 78 -28.60 14.79 1.52
C ALA A 78 -28.92 14.72 0.02
N ALA A 79 -27.91 14.61 -0.84
CA ALA A 79 -28.09 14.45 -2.28
C ALA A 79 -28.80 13.14 -2.66
N MET A 80 -28.47 12.02 -1.98
CA MET A 80 -29.15 10.73 -2.21
C MET A 80 -30.62 10.77 -1.76
N THR A 81 -30.90 11.36 -0.60
CA THR A 81 -32.28 11.55 -0.11
C THR A 81 -33.10 12.41 -1.09
N ALA A 82 -32.51 13.48 -1.63
CA ALA A 82 -33.15 14.32 -2.65
C ALA A 82 -33.44 13.56 -3.95
N ALA A 83 -32.60 12.58 -4.29
CA ALA A 83 -32.79 11.66 -5.41
C ALA A 83 -33.75 10.48 -5.08
N LYS A 84 -34.39 10.48 -3.91
CA LYS A 84 -35.26 9.40 -3.41
C LYS A 84 -34.56 8.04 -3.29
N LEU A 85 -33.26 8.06 -3.02
CA LEU A 85 -32.44 6.89 -2.72
C LEU A 85 -32.15 6.87 -1.22
N ASP A 86 -32.35 5.72 -0.59
CA ASP A 86 -32.01 5.59 0.82
C ASP A 86 -30.49 5.49 1.00
N ALA A 87 -29.97 6.17 2.03
CA ALA A 87 -28.55 6.24 2.32
C ALA A 87 -28.29 6.25 3.83
N GLN A 88 -27.42 5.34 4.27
CA GLN A 88 -26.98 5.25 5.66
C GLN A 88 -25.50 5.62 5.77
N ILE A 89 -25.19 6.49 6.74
CA ILE A 89 -23.82 6.82 7.10
C ILE A 89 -23.42 5.90 8.24
N GLN A 90 -22.36 5.13 8.03
CA GLN A 90 -21.73 4.34 9.07
C GLN A 90 -20.35 4.93 9.37
N PRO A 91 -20.15 5.57 10.53
CA PRO A 91 -18.83 6.06 10.91
C PRO A 91 -17.91 4.86 11.11
N LEU A 92 -16.90 4.74 10.25
CA LEU A 92 -15.83 3.80 10.51
C LEU A 92 -14.96 4.37 11.63
N PRO A 93 -14.75 3.62 12.74
CA PRO A 93 -13.81 4.06 13.75
C PRO A 93 -12.43 4.18 13.10
N GLU A 94 -11.94 5.40 12.98
CA GLU A 94 -10.57 5.62 12.53
C GLU A 94 -9.63 4.89 13.49
N PRO A 95 -8.84 3.90 13.01
CA PRO A 95 -7.91 3.22 13.88
C PRO A 95 -6.83 4.24 14.28
N ARG A 96 -6.94 4.76 15.52
CA ARG A 96 -5.90 5.60 16.09
C ARG A 96 -4.66 4.75 16.31
N ILE A 97 -3.51 5.26 15.90
CA ILE A 97 -2.22 4.64 16.22
C ILE A 97 -1.58 5.36 17.39
N HIS A 98 -1.10 4.56 18.33
CA HIS A 98 -0.29 5.00 19.45
C HIS A 98 1.17 4.94 19.01
N LEU A 99 1.80 6.10 18.88
CA LEU A 99 3.23 6.21 18.58
C LEU A 99 4.00 6.32 19.89
N VAL A 100 5.08 5.55 19.97
CA VAL A 100 6.11 5.73 20.98
C VAL A 100 7.20 6.56 20.33
N VAL A 101 7.41 7.77 20.81
CA VAL A 101 8.18 8.82 20.11
C VAL A 101 9.01 9.64 21.09
N ILE A 102 10.22 10.00 20.68
CA ILE A 102 11.05 10.99 21.36
C ILE A 102 10.82 12.34 20.67
N THR A 103 10.21 13.26 21.41
CA THR A 103 9.94 14.64 20.97
C THR A 103 11.08 15.57 21.37
N GLU A 104 11.07 16.82 20.87
CA GLU A 104 12.03 17.90 21.22
C GLU A 104 13.41 17.85 20.54
N LEU A 105 13.51 17.31 19.33
CA LEU A 105 14.76 17.41 18.56
C LEU A 105 14.72 18.67 17.70
N ALA A 106 15.53 19.66 18.08
CA ALA A 106 15.52 20.99 17.47
C ALA A 106 15.87 21.00 15.98
N ASN A 107 16.69 20.05 15.51
CA ASN A 107 17.13 19.95 14.12
C ASN A 107 17.58 18.52 13.78
N LYS A 108 17.85 18.28 12.48
CA LYS A 108 18.31 16.99 11.97
C LYS A 108 19.57 16.46 12.67
N ALA A 109 20.55 17.33 12.97
CA ALA A 109 21.78 16.93 13.64
C ALA A 109 21.54 16.48 15.09
N ALA A 110 20.61 17.11 15.81
CA ALA A 110 20.17 16.68 17.13
C ALA A 110 19.49 15.31 17.08
N ALA A 111 18.66 15.08 16.05
CA ALA A 111 18.01 13.79 15.82
C ALA A 111 19.01 12.67 15.54
N GLU A 112 20.02 12.90 14.68
CA GLU A 112 21.05 11.90 14.38
C GLU A 112 21.90 11.55 15.61
N LYS A 113 22.27 12.55 16.43
CA LYS A 113 22.99 12.31 17.68
C LYS A 113 22.17 11.46 18.65
N LYS A 114 20.87 11.77 18.80
CA LYS A 114 20.00 10.99 19.68
C LYS A 114 19.75 9.59 19.15
N ALA A 115 19.60 9.44 17.83
CA ALA A 115 19.50 8.13 17.19
C ALA A 115 20.74 7.26 17.42
N ALA A 116 21.94 7.85 17.37
CA ALA A 116 23.18 7.14 17.69
C ALA A 116 23.26 6.70 19.16
N GLU A 117 22.77 7.52 20.10
CA GLU A 117 22.66 7.16 21.52
C GLU A 117 21.69 6.00 21.73
N LEU A 118 20.53 6.03 21.07
CA LEU A 118 19.52 4.96 21.15
C LEU A 118 20.05 3.64 20.59
N THR A 119 20.82 3.67 19.50
CA THR A 119 21.51 2.48 18.98
C THR A 119 22.49 1.90 19.99
N ARG A 120 23.25 2.74 20.72
CA ARG A 120 24.17 2.27 21.79
C ARG A 120 23.43 1.65 22.98
N LEU A 121 22.20 2.09 23.23
CA LEU A 121 21.29 1.49 24.23
C LEU A 121 20.57 0.22 23.70
N GLY A 122 20.91 -0.24 22.50
CA GLY A 122 20.35 -1.44 21.87
C GLY A 122 18.93 -1.24 21.33
N ILE A 123 18.56 -0.01 20.97
CA ILE A 123 17.27 0.32 20.36
C ILE A 123 17.50 0.48 18.85
N THR A 124 17.13 -0.54 18.08
CA THR A 124 17.41 -0.61 16.63
C THR A 124 16.22 -0.16 15.77
N THR A 125 15.00 -0.21 16.30
CA THR A 125 13.79 0.25 15.62
C THR A 125 13.59 1.73 15.88
N GLN A 126 14.09 2.57 14.98
CA GLN A 126 13.95 4.01 15.05
C GLN A 126 13.78 4.62 13.66
N GLU A 127 12.85 5.55 13.52
CA GLU A 127 12.64 6.33 12.30
C GLU A 127 12.63 7.82 12.66
N THR A 128 13.52 8.59 12.03
CA THR A 128 13.53 10.05 12.19
C THR A 128 12.54 10.67 11.22
N VAL A 129 11.58 11.42 11.75
CA VAL A 129 10.54 12.11 10.99
C VAL A 129 10.71 13.62 11.16
N ALA A 130 10.70 14.37 10.06
CA ALA A 130 10.67 15.82 10.10
C ALA A 130 9.24 16.32 10.30
N LEU A 131 9.05 17.26 11.22
CA LEU A 131 7.79 17.95 11.46
C LEU A 131 7.74 19.23 10.63
N GLU A 132 6.53 19.73 10.38
CA GLU A 132 6.29 20.95 9.58
C GLU A 132 6.92 22.21 10.17
N ASP A 133 7.18 22.21 11.49
CA ASP A 133 7.84 23.31 12.20
C ASP A 133 9.38 23.24 12.16
N GLY A 134 9.96 22.34 11.35
CA GLY A 134 11.40 22.14 11.23
C GLY A 134 12.02 21.32 12.36
N ARG A 135 11.25 20.97 13.41
CA ARG A 135 11.69 20.04 14.44
C ARG A 135 11.67 18.62 13.91
N HIS A 136 12.37 17.74 14.61
CA HIS A 136 12.42 16.33 14.26
C HIS A 136 11.88 15.50 15.43
N GLU A 137 11.32 14.34 15.12
CA GLU A 137 10.94 13.33 16.11
C GLU A 137 11.54 11.99 15.74
N ILE A 138 11.86 11.17 16.74
CA ILE A 138 12.29 9.79 16.50
C ILE A 138 11.14 8.86 16.92
N VAL A 139 10.56 8.17 15.94
CA VAL A 139 9.51 7.17 16.13
C VAL A 139 10.15 5.82 16.42
N LEU A 140 9.88 5.27 17.61
CA LEU A 140 10.42 3.98 18.05
C LEU A 140 9.47 2.81 17.76
N GLY A 141 8.18 3.11 17.56
CA GLY A 141 7.17 2.09 17.26
C GLY A 141 5.79 2.68 17.02
N ARG A 142 4.98 1.97 16.24
CA ARG A 142 3.59 2.29 15.89
C ARG A 142 2.70 1.14 16.32
N PHE A 143 1.75 1.38 17.22
CA PHE A 143 0.87 0.35 17.77
C PHE A 143 -0.61 0.70 17.57
N PRO A 144 -1.46 -0.29 17.23
CA PRO A 144 -2.91 -0.09 17.17
C PRO A 144 -3.56 -0.08 18.56
N ASP A 145 -2.87 -0.61 19.58
CA ASP A 145 -3.35 -0.77 20.94
C ASP A 145 -2.51 0.07 21.92
N GLU A 146 -3.18 0.67 22.91
CA GLU A 146 -2.52 1.54 23.89
C GLU A 146 -1.72 0.75 24.93
N ALA A 147 -2.17 -0.46 25.30
CA ALA A 147 -1.45 -1.29 26.25
C ALA A 147 -0.13 -1.78 25.65
N ALA A 148 -0.12 -2.19 24.38
CA ALA A 148 1.10 -2.54 23.66
C ALA A 148 2.10 -1.37 23.57
N ALA A 149 1.62 -0.15 23.33
CA ALA A 149 2.47 1.05 23.32
C ALA A 149 3.05 1.36 24.71
N ARG A 150 2.27 1.17 25.78
CA ARG A 150 2.71 1.38 27.18
C ARG A 150 3.75 0.37 27.64
N GLU A 151 3.63 -0.89 27.23
CA GLU A 151 4.60 -1.93 27.57
C GLU A 151 5.99 -1.62 26.98
N LEU A 152 6.03 -1.21 25.70
CA LEU A 152 7.28 -0.82 25.06
C LEU A 152 7.89 0.43 25.71
N LEU A 153 7.04 1.42 26.06
CA LEU A 153 7.46 2.61 26.81
C LEU A 153 8.11 2.23 28.16
N ALA A 154 7.50 1.30 28.91
CA ALA A 154 8.04 0.83 30.17
C ALA A 154 9.40 0.13 29.99
N GLY A 155 9.58 -0.59 28.88
CA GLY A 155 10.87 -1.17 28.49
C GLY A 155 11.96 -0.11 28.24
N PHE A 156 11.61 1.02 27.61
CA PHE A 156 12.56 2.11 27.37
C PHE A 156 12.87 2.94 28.62
N ASN A 157 11.88 3.14 29.51
CA ASN A 157 12.11 3.82 30.79
C ASN A 157 13.11 3.05 31.67
N LYS A 158 13.06 1.70 31.66
CA LYS A 158 14.06 0.86 32.35
C LYS A 158 15.47 0.99 31.78
N LYS A 159 15.60 1.36 30.50
CA LYS A 159 16.87 1.62 29.82
C LYS A 159 17.34 3.08 29.95
N GLY A 160 16.62 3.92 30.71
CA GLY A 160 16.99 5.32 30.98
C GLY A 160 16.72 6.30 29.83
N ALA A 161 15.97 5.89 28.80
CA ALA A 161 15.63 6.77 27.68
C ALA A 161 14.36 7.58 28.00
N GLN A 162 14.42 8.91 27.87
CA GLN A 162 13.25 9.78 27.96
C GLN A 162 12.41 9.64 26.68
N VAL A 163 11.41 8.77 26.73
CA VAL A 163 10.52 8.46 25.62
C VAL A 163 9.10 8.90 25.97
N GLY A 164 8.41 9.53 25.02
CA GLY A 164 7.01 9.93 25.16
C GLY A 164 6.06 9.05 24.35
N THR A 165 4.77 9.12 24.65
CA THR A 165 3.72 8.54 23.79
C THR A 165 2.90 9.64 23.15
N ARG A 166 2.67 9.56 21.85
CA ARG A 166 1.78 10.47 21.11
C ARG A 166 0.73 9.67 20.36
N ARG A 167 -0.54 10.03 20.51
CA ARG A 167 -1.60 9.53 19.64
C ARG A 167 -1.56 10.35 18.35
N ARG A 168 -1.46 9.68 17.20
CA ARG A 168 -1.74 10.31 15.91
C ARG A 168 -2.92 9.60 15.25
N PRO A 169 -3.77 10.33 14.51
CA PRO A 169 -4.63 9.70 13.53
C PRO A 169 -3.74 8.86 12.62
N ARG A 170 -4.11 7.61 12.36
CA ARG A 170 -3.49 6.89 11.24
C ARG A 170 -3.79 7.76 10.02
N PRO A 171 -2.79 8.22 9.24
CA PRO A 171 -3.10 8.86 7.96
C PRO A 171 -4.03 7.88 7.27
N ALA A 172 -5.22 8.34 6.86
CA ALA A 172 -6.15 7.52 6.11
C ALA A 172 -5.30 6.96 4.98
N ALA A 173 -4.90 5.70 5.11
CA ALA A 173 -4.21 5.06 4.04
C ALA A 173 -5.20 5.24 2.90
N ALA A 174 -4.75 5.78 1.77
CA ALA A 174 -5.44 5.61 0.52
C ALA A 174 -5.41 4.11 0.19
N GLU A 175 -5.90 3.29 1.10
CA GLU A 175 -6.16 1.89 0.94
C GLU A 175 -7.51 1.90 0.26
N GLY A 176 -7.44 2.15 -1.05
CA GLY A 176 -8.37 1.60 -2.00
C GLY A 176 -8.30 0.08 -1.87
N GLN A 177 -8.79 -0.45 -0.75
CA GLN A 177 -9.05 -1.87 -0.61
C GLN A 177 -10.31 -2.12 -1.41
N ARG A 178 -10.12 -2.37 -2.72
CA ARG A 178 -11.06 -3.21 -3.45
C ARG A 178 -11.11 -4.54 -2.71
N ARG A 179 -12.01 -4.68 -1.74
CA ARG A 179 -12.44 -5.99 -1.28
C ARG A 179 -13.16 -6.62 -2.46
N GLY A 180 -12.39 -7.36 -3.27
CA GLY A 180 -12.94 -8.29 -4.23
C GLY A 180 -13.94 -9.17 -3.50
N ALA A 181 -15.14 -9.27 -4.07
CA ALA A 181 -16.24 -10.04 -3.54
C ALA A 181 -15.75 -11.44 -3.11
N ARG A 182 -15.84 -11.75 -1.82
CA ARG A 182 -15.90 -13.15 -1.41
C ARG A 182 -17.32 -13.64 -1.70
N PRO A 183 -17.50 -14.65 -2.56
CA PRO A 183 -18.82 -15.23 -2.75
C PRO A 183 -19.16 -16.08 -1.53
N ARG A 184 -20.42 -15.97 -1.09
CA ARG A 184 -21.14 -16.77 -0.10
C ARG A 184 -20.82 -16.50 1.38
N CYS A 185 -21.61 -15.61 1.96
CA CYS A 185 -22.37 -16.00 3.15
C CYS A 185 -23.86 -16.01 2.80
N ARG A 186 -24.41 -17.22 2.65
CA ARG A 186 -25.85 -17.46 2.84
C ARG A 186 -26.16 -17.10 4.30
N ALA A 187 -27.23 -16.33 4.49
CA ALA A 187 -27.87 -16.06 5.77
C ALA A 187 -27.02 -15.30 6.83
N CYS A 188 -26.99 -13.98 6.70
CA CYS A 188 -27.40 -13.16 7.84
C CYS A 188 -28.00 -11.86 7.28
N CYS A 189 -29.23 -11.99 6.80
CA CYS A 189 -30.13 -10.86 6.64
C CYS A 189 -30.92 -10.76 7.95
N SER A 190 -30.86 -9.60 8.61
CA SER A 190 -32.00 -9.14 9.40
C SER A 190 -32.11 -7.62 9.44
N ASN A 191 -31.07 -6.86 9.05
CA ASN A 191 -31.13 -5.40 9.18
C ASN A 191 -30.39 -4.61 8.08
N CYS A 192 -30.44 -5.09 6.84
CA CYS A 192 -30.25 -4.19 5.71
C CYS A 192 -31.59 -3.45 5.49
N ARG A 193 -31.72 -2.25 6.06
CA ARG A 193 -32.60 -1.24 5.48
C ARG A 193 -31.72 -0.32 4.66
N CYS A 194 -32.01 -0.29 3.35
CA CYS A 194 -31.74 0.86 2.52
C CYS A 194 -32.18 2.09 3.30
#